data_AF-A0A961WSA6-F1
#
_entry.id   AF-A0A961WSA6-F1
#
_cell.length_a   1.000
_cell.length_b   1.000
_cell.length_c   1.000
_cell.angle_alpha   90.00
_cell.angle_beta   90.00
_cell.angle_gamma   90.00
#
_symmetry.space_group_name_H-M   'P 1'
#
loop_
_entity.id
_entity.type
_entity.pdbx_description
1 polymer ?
#
loop_
_entity_poly.entity_id
_entity_poly.type
_entity_poly.pdbx_seq_one_letter_code
_entity_poly.pdbx_strand_id
1 'polypeptide(L)'
;MRETFYASQSIYSEPGPYRESLMRSDCEPELVAQWIGSFMQHPRGTESKEQGFTPKQAADLELRSVTEILSVAVERNLLENDAGTPKVGGVCRDFAILAASRFRDRGTPARLRVGFADYLVPDHWEDHWLCEWHDGERWKRLDVEFAAVGVTSFNALDVPRERFLTASEAWFRVRDEPEIASRFGVSSLDLGGAWFVAGSLFREIAALRKLELKPWDYWGLSEKLSRVSTEWSQQAWIALDQLASCLRSADVDREGEPETVSGWSLPKQVISFPQSEPVTIVLRNS
;
A
#
# COMPACT_ATOMS: atom_id res chain seq x y z
N MET A 1 -25.49 -5.49 -12.38
CA MET A 1 -24.61 -4.34 -12.63
C MET A 1 -23.32 -4.87 -13.22
N ARG A 2 -22.72 -4.21 -14.22
CA ARG A 2 -21.35 -4.56 -14.62
C ARG A 2 -20.45 -4.16 -13.45
N GLU A 3 -19.82 -5.13 -12.79
CA GLU A 3 -18.79 -4.82 -11.80
C GLU A 3 -17.68 -4.05 -12.50
N THR A 4 -17.39 -2.84 -12.02
CA THR A 4 -16.26 -2.07 -12.53
C THR A 4 -14.95 -2.72 -12.09
N PHE A 5 -13.86 -2.44 -12.80
CA PHE A 5 -12.56 -3.04 -12.52
C PHE A 5 -12.15 -2.84 -11.04
N TYR A 6 -12.36 -1.65 -10.49
CA TYR A 6 -12.01 -1.36 -9.09
C TYR A 6 -13.07 -1.76 -8.06
N ALA A 7 -14.29 -2.14 -8.47
CA ALA A 7 -15.30 -2.69 -7.56
C ALA A 7 -15.15 -4.21 -7.37
N SER A 8 -14.46 -4.91 -8.28
CA SER A 8 -14.23 -6.36 -8.17
C SER A 8 -12.98 -6.69 -7.36
N GLN A 9 -13.04 -7.81 -6.63
CA GLN A 9 -11.88 -8.33 -5.90
C GLN A 9 -10.74 -8.70 -6.86
N SER A 10 -9.52 -8.60 -6.35
CA SER A 10 -8.32 -9.23 -6.91
C SER A 10 -8.08 -10.57 -6.20
N ILE A 11 -7.14 -11.36 -6.69
CA ILE A 11 -6.71 -12.58 -6.00
C ILE A 11 -6.12 -12.33 -4.59
N TYR A 12 -5.66 -11.10 -4.32
CA TYR A 12 -5.09 -10.72 -3.01
C TYR A 12 -6.11 -10.05 -2.09
N SER A 13 -7.14 -9.41 -2.64
CA SER A 13 -8.20 -8.78 -1.86
C SER A 13 -9.42 -9.67 -1.66
N GLU A 14 -9.52 -10.79 -2.38
CA GLU A 14 -10.56 -11.80 -2.16
C GLU A 14 -10.52 -12.33 -0.71
N PRO A 15 -11.61 -12.16 0.08
CA PRO A 15 -11.65 -12.62 1.47
C PRO A 15 -11.90 -14.13 1.61
N GLY A 16 -12.33 -14.81 0.55
CA GLY A 16 -12.54 -16.26 0.54
C GLY A 16 -13.55 -16.70 1.61
N PRO A 17 -13.23 -17.71 2.44
CA PRO A 17 -14.15 -18.21 3.47
C PRO A 17 -14.44 -17.19 4.57
N TYR A 18 -13.66 -16.12 4.68
CA TYR A 18 -13.80 -15.10 5.72
C TYR A 18 -14.65 -13.89 5.28
N ARG A 19 -15.32 -13.99 4.11
CA ARG A 19 -16.17 -12.92 3.58
C ARG A 19 -17.23 -12.47 4.58
N GLU A 20 -17.91 -13.41 5.24
CA GLU A 20 -18.93 -13.06 6.24
C GLU A 20 -18.33 -12.27 7.41
N SER A 21 -17.14 -12.65 7.90
CA SER A 21 -16.45 -11.93 8.96
C SER A 21 -16.07 -10.51 8.53
N LEU A 22 -15.56 -10.35 7.30
CA LEU A 22 -15.31 -9.03 6.72
C LEU A 22 -16.60 -8.21 6.61
N MET A 23 -17.72 -8.85 6.25
CA MET A 23 -19.02 -8.21 6.10
C MET A 23 -19.67 -7.74 7.41
N ARG A 24 -19.27 -8.29 8.56
CA ARG A 24 -19.74 -7.86 9.90
C ARG A 24 -19.30 -6.44 10.24
N SER A 25 -18.17 -5.98 9.70
CA SER A 25 -17.76 -4.58 9.82
C SER A 25 -18.73 -3.65 9.08
N ASP A 26 -18.83 -2.38 9.44
CA ASP A 26 -19.65 -1.43 8.67
C ASP A 26 -19.03 -1.17 7.27
N CYS A 27 -19.66 -0.35 6.42
CA CYS A 27 -19.01 0.20 5.22
C CYS A 27 -18.59 1.66 5.38
N GLU A 28 -19.01 2.33 6.45
CA GLU A 28 -18.55 3.69 6.71
C GLU A 28 -17.02 3.69 6.90
N PRO A 29 -16.26 4.52 6.16
CA PRO A 29 -14.80 4.47 6.14
C PRO A 29 -14.14 4.52 7.53
N GLU A 30 -14.71 5.31 8.44
CA GLU A 30 -14.24 5.42 9.82
C GLU A 30 -14.40 4.10 10.59
N LEU A 31 -15.56 3.47 10.49
CA LEU A 31 -15.85 2.18 11.14
C LEU A 31 -15.03 1.04 10.53
N VAL A 32 -14.79 1.07 9.22
CA VAL A 32 -13.86 0.15 8.55
C VAL A 32 -12.45 0.30 9.11
N ALA A 33 -11.97 1.54 9.26
CA ALA A 33 -10.64 1.81 9.81
C ALA A 33 -10.52 1.35 11.27
N GLN A 34 -11.49 1.68 12.12
CA GLN A 34 -11.53 1.26 13.53
C GLN A 34 -11.55 -0.27 13.66
N TRP A 35 -12.36 -0.95 12.85
CA TRP A 35 -12.43 -2.42 12.85
C TRP A 35 -11.09 -3.04 12.43
N ILE A 36 -10.43 -2.52 11.39
CA ILE A 36 -9.10 -3.01 10.99
C ILE A 36 -8.08 -2.75 12.10
N GLY A 37 -8.10 -1.55 12.70
CA GLY A 37 -7.20 -1.17 13.80
C GLY A 37 -7.39 -1.99 15.08
N SER A 38 -8.55 -2.61 15.29
CA SER A 38 -8.80 -3.44 16.48
C SER A 38 -8.04 -4.77 16.46
N PHE A 39 -7.75 -5.33 15.28
CA PHE A 39 -7.03 -6.61 15.16
C PHE A 39 -5.68 -6.54 14.46
N MET A 40 -5.33 -5.44 13.79
CA MET A 40 -4.04 -5.25 13.13
C MET A 40 -3.10 -4.37 13.96
N GLN A 41 -1.79 -4.61 13.86
CA GLN A 41 -0.77 -3.77 14.48
C GLN A 41 0.39 -3.53 13.52
N HIS A 42 0.79 -2.26 13.38
CA HIS A 42 1.92 -1.85 12.57
C HIS A 42 3.23 -1.85 13.37
N PRO A 43 4.33 -2.46 12.89
CA PRO A 43 5.59 -2.58 13.63
C PRO A 43 6.22 -1.23 14.01
N ARG A 44 5.88 -0.17 13.30
CA ARG A 44 6.36 1.21 13.52
C ARG A 44 5.27 2.16 14.03
N GLY A 45 4.07 1.65 14.28
CA GLY A 45 2.94 2.42 14.79
C GLY A 45 3.10 2.75 16.28
N THR A 46 2.26 3.66 16.78
CA THR A 46 2.27 4.10 18.20
C THR A 46 2.11 2.92 19.17
N GLU A 47 1.19 2.00 18.89
CA GLU A 47 0.95 0.81 19.72
C GLU A 47 2.22 -0.05 19.85
N SER A 48 2.99 -0.23 18.79
CA SER A 48 4.27 -0.97 18.86
C SER A 48 5.37 -0.24 19.61
N LYS A 49 5.36 1.10 19.64
CA LYS A 49 6.28 1.88 20.48
C LYS A 49 5.96 1.71 21.97
N GLU A 50 4.68 1.56 22.31
CA GLU A 50 4.22 1.46 23.70
C GLU A 50 4.23 0.02 24.24
N GLN A 51 3.80 -0.94 23.43
CA GLN A 51 3.55 -2.33 23.84
C GLN A 51 4.53 -3.34 23.23
N GLY A 52 5.39 -2.89 22.31
CA GLY A 52 6.32 -3.73 21.56
C GLY A 52 5.69 -4.41 20.34
N PHE A 53 6.50 -5.20 19.64
CA PHE A 53 6.09 -5.96 18.47
C PHE A 53 6.72 -7.36 18.55
N THR A 54 5.88 -8.38 18.65
CA THR A 54 6.31 -9.75 18.99
C THR A 54 6.88 -10.49 17.77
N PRO A 55 7.68 -11.55 17.96
CA PRO A 55 8.13 -12.41 16.86
C PRO A 55 6.98 -13.03 16.05
N LYS A 56 5.85 -13.31 16.70
CA LYS A 56 4.65 -13.84 16.02
C LYS A 56 4.07 -12.80 15.06
N GLN A 57 4.07 -11.52 15.44
CA GLN A 57 3.66 -10.41 14.57
C GLN A 57 4.67 -10.13 13.45
N ALA A 58 5.96 -10.28 13.73
CA ALA A 58 6.99 -10.16 12.69
C ALA A 58 6.84 -11.23 11.61
N ALA A 59 6.47 -12.46 11.98
CA ALA A 59 6.18 -13.52 11.02
C ALA A 59 4.95 -13.21 10.14
N ASP A 60 3.96 -12.49 10.68
CA ASP A 60 2.74 -12.12 9.93
C ASP A 60 3.03 -11.12 8.79
N LEU A 61 4.16 -10.40 8.82
CA LEU A 61 4.52 -9.43 7.77
C LEU A 61 4.63 -10.08 6.38
N GLU A 62 4.82 -11.39 6.32
CA GLU A 62 4.91 -12.16 5.08
C GLU A 62 3.53 -12.51 4.47
N LEU A 63 2.42 -12.35 5.20
CA LEU A 63 1.06 -12.63 4.70
C LEU A 63 0.72 -11.69 3.53
N ARG A 64 0.30 -12.20 2.37
CA ARG A 64 0.14 -11.39 1.15
C ARG A 64 -1.32 -11.05 0.81
N SER A 65 -2.27 -11.88 1.21
CA SER A 65 -3.68 -11.75 0.85
C SER A 65 -4.57 -11.46 2.06
N VAL A 66 -5.73 -10.85 1.80
CA VAL A 66 -6.78 -10.63 2.78
C VAL A 66 -7.25 -11.95 3.39
N THR A 67 -7.39 -13.00 2.58
CA THR A 67 -7.71 -14.35 3.10
C THR A 67 -6.67 -14.82 4.12
N GLU A 68 -5.37 -14.64 3.85
CA GLU A 68 -4.29 -15.04 4.78
C GLU A 68 -4.32 -14.21 6.08
N ILE A 69 -4.50 -12.89 5.97
CA ILE A 69 -4.58 -11.99 7.14
C ILE A 69 -5.79 -12.34 8.01
N LEU A 70 -6.98 -12.50 7.41
CA LEU A 70 -8.20 -12.86 8.13
C LEU A 70 -8.12 -14.25 8.74
N SER A 71 -7.44 -15.20 8.09
CA SER A 71 -7.20 -16.54 8.64
C SER A 71 -6.47 -16.46 9.98
N VAL A 72 -5.41 -15.65 10.05
CA VAL A 72 -4.63 -15.45 11.27
C VAL A 72 -5.46 -14.71 12.32
N ALA A 73 -6.27 -13.73 11.92
CA ALA A 73 -7.16 -13.02 12.84
C ALA A 73 -8.21 -13.94 13.48
N VAL A 74 -8.81 -14.84 12.70
CA VAL A 74 -9.76 -15.85 13.18
C VAL A 74 -9.07 -16.88 14.08
N GLU A 75 -7.92 -17.40 13.69
CA GLU A 75 -7.14 -18.36 14.50
C GLU A 75 -6.81 -17.79 15.89
N ARG A 76 -6.54 -16.49 15.96
CA ARG A 76 -6.24 -15.77 17.20
C ARG A 76 -7.46 -15.21 17.92
N ASN A 77 -8.67 -15.48 17.41
CA ASN A 77 -9.94 -14.97 17.93
C ASN A 77 -9.98 -13.44 18.08
N LEU A 78 -9.37 -12.71 17.15
CA LEU A 78 -9.26 -11.24 17.21
C LEU A 78 -10.50 -10.52 16.67
N LEU A 79 -11.28 -11.16 15.80
CA LEU A 79 -12.46 -10.54 15.18
C LEU A 79 -13.68 -10.44 16.11
N GLU A 80 -13.63 -11.14 17.25
CA GLU A 80 -14.69 -11.16 18.26
C GLU A 80 -14.21 -10.62 19.62
N ASN A 81 -12.91 -10.28 19.73
CA ASN A 81 -12.28 -9.82 20.97
C ASN A 81 -11.26 -8.72 20.67
N ASP A 82 -11.68 -7.46 20.81
CA ASP A 82 -10.84 -6.28 20.56
C ASP A 82 -9.63 -6.17 21.53
N ALA A 83 -9.62 -6.93 22.63
CA ALA A 83 -8.48 -7.03 23.54
C ALA A 83 -7.55 -8.22 23.23
N GLY A 84 -7.80 -8.92 22.12
CA GLY A 84 -7.02 -10.08 21.69
C GLY A 84 -5.57 -9.71 21.38
N THR A 85 -4.63 -10.44 21.97
CA THR A 85 -3.20 -10.27 21.72
C THR A 85 -2.51 -11.63 21.50
N PRO A 86 -1.45 -11.69 20.68
CA PRO A 86 -0.95 -10.60 19.83
C PRO A 86 -1.89 -10.36 18.63
N LYS A 87 -2.10 -9.08 18.30
CA LYS A 87 -2.74 -8.64 17.04
C LYS A 87 -2.03 -9.22 15.82
N VAL A 88 -2.64 -9.18 14.64
CA VAL A 88 -1.96 -9.56 13.39
C VAL A 88 -0.97 -8.48 13.01
N GLY A 89 0.29 -8.85 12.76
CA GLY A 89 1.29 -7.92 12.26
C GLY A 89 1.06 -7.57 10.80
N GLY A 90 1.13 -6.28 10.45
CA GLY A 90 1.03 -5.82 9.06
C GLY A 90 1.67 -4.46 8.85
N VAL A 91 1.88 -4.07 7.59
CA VAL A 91 2.33 -2.72 7.23
C VAL A 91 1.20 -1.92 6.57
N CYS A 92 1.37 -0.62 6.35
CA CYS A 92 0.38 0.27 5.71
C CYS A 92 -0.38 -0.34 4.52
N ARG A 93 0.33 -1.06 3.64
CA ARG A 93 -0.25 -1.81 2.51
C ARG A 93 -1.32 -2.82 2.94
N ASP A 94 -1.10 -3.54 4.03
CA ASP A 94 -1.98 -4.59 4.54
C ASP A 94 -3.26 -4.00 5.15
N PHE A 95 -3.15 -2.84 5.81
CA PHE A 95 -4.32 -2.07 6.23
C PHE A 95 -5.12 -1.57 5.02
N ALA A 96 -4.44 -1.02 4.01
CA ALA A 96 -5.06 -0.51 2.80
C ALA A 96 -5.80 -1.60 2.00
N ILE A 97 -5.24 -2.81 1.86
CA ILE A 97 -5.91 -3.90 1.13
C ILE A 97 -7.12 -4.47 1.87
N LEU A 98 -7.11 -4.50 3.21
CA LEU A 98 -8.29 -4.89 3.99
C LEU A 98 -9.45 -3.91 3.77
N ALA A 99 -9.17 -2.60 3.79
CA ALA A 99 -10.17 -1.58 3.48
C ALA A 99 -10.65 -1.69 2.03
N ALA A 100 -9.75 -1.85 1.06
CA ALA A 100 -10.12 -2.00 -0.35
C ALA A 100 -10.99 -3.25 -0.58
N SER A 101 -10.65 -4.38 0.06
CA SER A 101 -11.46 -5.59 0.03
C SER A 101 -12.86 -5.35 0.60
N ARG A 102 -12.96 -4.61 1.71
CA ARG A 102 -14.25 -4.29 2.32
C ARG A 102 -15.14 -3.44 1.42
N PHE A 103 -14.57 -2.40 0.80
CA PHE A 103 -15.30 -1.53 -0.12
C PHE A 103 -15.74 -2.29 -1.39
N ARG A 104 -14.84 -3.08 -1.98
CA ARG A 104 -15.13 -3.91 -3.16
C ARG A 104 -16.24 -4.93 -2.91
N ASP A 105 -16.29 -5.52 -1.72
CA ASP A 105 -17.36 -6.45 -1.33
C ASP A 105 -18.76 -5.81 -1.34
N ARG A 106 -18.85 -4.49 -1.11
CA ARG A 106 -20.08 -3.70 -1.23
C ARG A 106 -20.30 -3.11 -2.63
N GLY A 107 -19.41 -3.40 -3.58
CA GLY A 107 -19.43 -2.86 -4.93
C GLY A 107 -18.89 -1.42 -5.04
N THR A 108 -18.29 -0.87 -3.98
CA THR A 108 -17.65 0.44 -4.01
C THR A 108 -16.27 0.32 -4.66
N PRO A 109 -15.99 1.07 -5.75
CA PRO A 109 -14.67 1.07 -6.36
C PRO A 109 -13.58 1.46 -5.35
N ALA A 110 -12.56 0.61 -5.20
CA ALA A 110 -11.43 0.87 -4.33
C ALA A 110 -10.11 0.38 -4.92
N ARG A 111 -9.02 1.09 -4.64
CA ARG A 111 -7.66 0.79 -5.13
C ARG A 111 -6.61 1.17 -4.09
N LEU A 112 -5.47 0.49 -4.11
CA LEU A 112 -4.33 0.89 -3.29
C LEU A 112 -3.60 2.03 -3.99
N ARG A 113 -3.07 2.97 -3.21
CA ARG A 113 -2.15 4.00 -3.67
C ARG A 113 -0.81 3.87 -2.98
N VAL A 114 0.24 3.91 -3.79
CA VAL A 114 1.63 3.86 -3.35
C VAL A 114 2.20 5.26 -3.44
N GLY A 115 2.88 5.69 -2.38
CA GLY A 115 3.43 7.03 -2.32
C GLY A 115 4.18 7.29 -1.04
N PHE A 116 4.19 8.56 -0.64
CA PHE A 116 4.96 9.05 0.48
C PHE A 116 4.16 10.07 1.28
N ALA A 117 4.18 9.94 2.60
CA ALA A 117 3.46 10.79 3.55
C ALA A 117 4.41 11.67 4.36
N ASP A 118 4.07 12.95 4.54
CA ASP A 118 4.87 13.92 5.32
C ASP A 118 4.50 14.02 6.80
N TYR A 119 3.49 13.25 7.23
CA TYR A 119 2.90 13.33 8.57
C TYR A 119 3.31 12.18 9.49
N LEU A 120 4.12 11.24 8.99
CA LEU A 120 4.62 10.10 9.74
C LEU A 120 5.87 10.45 10.56
N VAL A 121 6.82 11.14 9.91
CA VAL A 121 8.10 11.55 10.50
C VAL A 121 8.39 12.99 10.06
N PRO A 122 8.68 13.92 11.00
CA PRO A 122 9.04 15.28 10.65
C PRO A 122 10.18 15.34 9.64
N ASP A 123 10.07 16.27 8.68
CA ASP A 123 11.03 16.54 7.62
C ASP A 123 11.26 15.38 6.61
N HIS A 124 10.50 14.29 6.69
CA HIS A 124 10.62 13.14 5.79
C HIS A 124 9.33 12.91 5.01
N TRP A 125 9.48 12.26 3.86
CA TRP A 125 8.41 11.70 3.04
C TRP A 125 8.50 10.18 3.18
N GLU A 126 7.75 9.64 4.13
CA GLU A 126 7.81 8.22 4.49
C GLU A 126 7.02 7.36 3.50
N ASP A 127 7.59 6.25 3.02
CA ASP A 127 6.90 5.25 2.19
C ASP A 127 5.58 4.85 2.86
N HIS A 128 4.48 5.08 2.14
CA HIS A 128 3.16 4.90 2.70
C HIS A 128 2.15 4.47 1.66
N TRP A 129 1.15 3.73 2.13
CA TRP A 129 0.13 3.12 1.28
C TRP A 129 -1.25 3.45 1.83
N LEU A 130 -2.11 3.97 0.95
CA LEU A 130 -3.47 4.37 1.27
C LEU A 130 -4.48 3.51 0.51
N CYS A 131 -5.70 3.44 1.03
CA CYS A 131 -6.85 2.97 0.27
C CYS A 131 -7.54 4.18 -0.38
N GLU A 132 -7.56 4.25 -1.70
CA GLU A 132 -8.49 5.14 -2.40
C GLU A 132 -9.81 4.42 -2.62
N TRP A 133 -10.91 5.08 -2.30
CA TRP A 133 -12.27 4.60 -2.54
C TRP A 133 -13.09 5.69 -3.23
N HIS A 134 -14.07 5.30 -4.04
CA HIS A 134 -14.91 6.25 -4.78
C HIS A 134 -16.21 6.50 -4.01
N ASP A 135 -16.50 7.75 -3.68
CA ASP A 135 -17.72 8.13 -2.92
C ASP A 135 -18.96 8.32 -3.82
N GLY A 136 -18.82 8.10 -5.12
CA GLY A 136 -19.84 8.36 -6.14
C GLY A 136 -19.62 9.65 -6.90
N GLU A 137 -18.80 10.57 -6.39
CA GLU A 137 -18.42 11.82 -7.06
C GLU A 137 -16.92 11.89 -7.37
N ARG A 138 -16.07 11.45 -6.44
CA ARG A 138 -14.62 11.46 -6.61
C ARG A 138 -13.91 10.38 -5.79
N TRP A 139 -12.64 10.19 -6.09
CA TRP A 139 -11.74 9.40 -5.25
C TRP A 139 -11.42 10.11 -3.93
N LYS A 140 -11.49 9.36 -2.84
CA LYS A 140 -11.18 9.75 -1.46
C LYS A 140 -10.00 8.94 -0.97
N ARG A 141 -9.04 9.60 -0.31
CA ARG A 141 -7.83 8.95 0.22
C ARG A 141 -8.03 8.58 1.69
N LEU A 142 -8.24 7.31 1.98
CA LEU A 142 -8.35 6.78 3.34
C LEU A 142 -6.98 6.29 3.82
N ASP A 143 -6.47 6.93 4.86
CA ASP A 143 -5.40 6.38 5.69
C ASP A 143 -6.02 5.58 6.83
N VAL A 144 -6.03 4.26 6.65
CA VAL A 144 -6.69 3.32 7.56
C VAL A 144 -6.05 3.36 8.95
N GLU A 145 -4.73 3.48 9.04
CA GLU A 145 -4.01 3.45 10.31
C GLU A 145 -4.31 4.71 11.13
N PHE A 146 -4.32 5.87 10.49
CA PHE A 146 -4.58 7.14 11.17
C PHE A 146 -6.07 7.37 11.43
N ALA A 147 -6.95 6.94 10.52
CA ALA A 147 -8.39 7.00 10.71
C ALA A 147 -8.86 6.12 11.88
N ALA A 148 -8.20 4.99 12.13
CA ALA A 148 -8.53 4.12 13.27
C ALA A 148 -8.29 4.81 14.63
N VAL A 149 -7.29 5.69 14.71
CA VAL A 149 -6.93 6.40 15.95
C VAL A 149 -7.71 7.71 16.11
N GLY A 150 -8.11 8.36 15.01
CA GLY A 150 -8.96 9.55 15.01
C GLY A 150 -8.30 10.84 15.51
N VAL A 151 -6.99 10.84 15.80
CA VAL A 151 -6.25 12.01 16.32
C VAL A 151 -5.21 12.49 15.29
N THR A 152 -5.66 13.27 14.32
CA THR A 152 -4.81 13.94 13.33
C THR A 152 -5.17 15.41 13.17
N SER A 153 -4.20 16.23 12.77
CA SER A 153 -4.44 17.65 12.44
C SER A 153 -5.11 17.86 11.08
N PHE A 154 -5.38 16.77 10.35
CA PHE A 154 -6.04 16.72 9.04
C PHE A 154 -7.04 15.56 9.02
N ASN A 155 -7.89 15.49 7.99
CA ASN A 155 -8.85 14.40 7.84
C ASN A 155 -8.18 13.13 7.29
N ALA A 156 -8.02 12.09 8.11
CA ALA A 156 -7.47 10.81 7.67
C ALA A 156 -8.43 9.98 6.80
N LEU A 157 -9.73 10.34 6.75
CA LEU A 157 -10.73 9.73 5.87
C LEU A 157 -10.67 10.28 4.43
N ASP A 158 -10.01 11.42 4.23
CA ASP A 158 -9.77 12.07 2.94
C ASP A 158 -8.46 12.87 3.02
N VAL A 159 -7.33 12.15 3.03
CA VAL A 159 -5.99 12.72 3.21
C VAL A 159 -5.74 13.81 2.16
N PRO A 160 -5.39 15.05 2.58
CA PRO A 160 -5.13 16.12 1.64
C PRO A 160 -3.96 15.80 0.69
N ARG A 161 -4.06 16.25 -0.56
CA ARG A 161 -3.11 15.88 -1.61
C ARG A 161 -1.68 16.33 -1.33
N GLU A 162 -1.54 17.45 -0.62
CA GLU A 162 -0.26 18.01 -0.20
C GLU A 162 0.43 17.22 0.93
N ARG A 163 -0.31 16.34 1.63
CA ARG A 163 0.23 15.52 2.73
C ARG A 163 0.69 14.13 2.28
N PHE A 164 0.23 13.70 1.11
CA PHE A 164 0.58 12.42 0.49
C PHE A 164 0.89 12.59 -1.00
N LEU A 165 2.15 12.38 -1.37
CA LEU A 165 2.59 12.36 -2.77
C LEU A 165 2.58 10.93 -3.29
N THR A 166 1.93 10.71 -4.41
CA THR A 166 2.03 9.44 -5.14
C THR A 166 3.47 9.18 -5.59
N ALA A 167 3.83 7.94 -5.89
CA ALA A 167 5.19 7.64 -6.31
C ALA A 167 5.59 8.43 -7.59
N SER A 168 4.65 8.60 -8.52
CA SER A 168 4.86 9.44 -9.71
C SER A 168 5.05 10.93 -9.40
N GLU A 169 4.29 11.51 -8.48
CA GLU A 169 4.48 12.90 -8.03
C GLU A 169 5.82 13.09 -7.32
N ALA A 170 6.18 12.15 -6.43
CA ALA A 170 7.46 12.14 -5.75
C ALA A 170 8.64 12.05 -6.74
N TRP A 171 8.50 11.23 -7.79
CA TRP A 171 9.51 11.13 -8.85
C TRP A 171 9.75 12.47 -9.52
N PHE A 172 8.71 13.15 -10.01
CA PHE A 172 8.88 14.46 -10.64
C PHE A 172 9.46 15.50 -9.68
N ARG A 173 9.04 15.47 -8.41
CA ARG A 173 9.61 16.36 -7.40
C ARG A 173 11.11 16.14 -7.18
N VAL A 174 11.55 14.90 -7.09
CA VAL A 174 12.97 14.54 -6.99
C VAL A 174 13.74 14.83 -8.28
N ARG A 175 13.08 14.76 -9.45
CA ARG A 175 13.70 15.16 -10.74
C ARG A 175 13.98 16.66 -10.78
N ASP A 176 13.08 17.46 -10.23
CA ASP A 176 13.19 18.93 -10.22
C ASP A 176 14.13 19.42 -9.10
N GLU A 177 14.14 18.73 -7.95
CA GLU A 177 14.96 19.06 -6.77
C GLU A 177 15.77 17.83 -6.29
N PRO A 178 16.85 17.42 -6.97
CA PRO A 178 17.57 16.18 -6.64
C PRO A 178 18.09 16.09 -5.19
N GLU A 179 18.35 17.21 -4.55
CA GLU A 179 18.83 17.32 -3.17
C GLU A 179 17.84 16.82 -2.13
N ILE A 180 16.53 16.77 -2.42
CA ILE A 180 15.52 16.29 -1.48
C ILE A 180 15.37 14.76 -1.50
N ALA A 181 16.02 14.07 -2.45
CA ALA A 181 15.82 12.65 -2.67
C ALA A 181 16.02 11.79 -1.40
N SER A 182 17.01 12.13 -0.57
CA SER A 182 17.30 11.43 0.68
C SER A 182 16.17 11.47 1.70
N ARG A 183 15.22 12.40 1.55
CA ARG A 183 14.06 12.55 2.43
C ARG A 183 12.92 11.58 2.10
N PHE A 184 12.99 10.89 0.96
CA PHE A 184 11.96 9.95 0.50
C PHE A 184 12.37 8.50 0.77
N GLY A 185 11.57 7.76 1.55
CA GLY A 185 11.80 6.35 1.84
C GLY A 185 11.29 5.91 3.22
N VAL A 186 11.98 4.96 3.87
CA VAL A 186 11.70 4.52 5.23
C VAL A 186 12.84 4.97 6.14
N SER A 187 12.71 6.13 6.78
CA SER A 187 13.84 6.76 7.51
C SER A 187 14.36 5.89 8.66
N SER A 188 13.45 5.22 9.36
CA SER A 188 13.76 4.30 10.47
C SER A 188 14.69 3.14 10.08
N LEU A 189 14.79 2.82 8.79
CA LEU A 189 15.65 1.76 8.25
C LEU A 189 16.82 2.30 7.42
N ASP A 190 17.01 3.62 7.36
CA ASP A 190 18.00 4.26 6.48
C ASP A 190 17.85 3.81 5.01
N LEU A 191 16.59 3.66 4.57
CA LEU A 191 16.25 3.33 3.20
C LEU A 191 15.62 4.55 2.56
N GLY A 192 16.35 5.26 1.70
CA GLY A 192 15.79 6.41 1.00
C GLY A 192 16.65 6.87 -0.16
N GLY A 193 16.12 7.80 -0.94
CA GLY A 193 16.79 8.32 -2.15
C GLY A 193 16.00 8.05 -3.43
N ALA A 194 16.54 8.58 -4.54
CA ALA A 194 15.93 8.47 -5.86
C ALA A 194 15.64 7.01 -6.26
N TRP A 195 16.50 6.06 -5.86
CA TRP A 195 16.31 4.63 -6.13
C TRP A 195 15.03 4.07 -5.49
N PHE A 196 14.69 4.55 -4.30
CA PHE A 196 13.51 4.11 -3.57
C PHE A 196 12.24 4.67 -4.24
N VAL A 197 12.29 5.93 -4.66
CA VAL A 197 11.21 6.59 -5.43
C VAL A 197 11.00 5.87 -6.76
N ALA A 198 12.07 5.58 -7.50
CA ALA A 198 12.01 4.81 -8.74
C ALA A 198 11.41 3.41 -8.54
N GLY A 199 11.80 2.69 -7.48
CA GLY A 199 11.18 1.40 -7.14
C GLY A 199 9.69 1.52 -6.81
N SER A 200 9.28 2.63 -6.20
CA SER A 200 7.89 2.91 -5.86
C SER A 200 7.01 3.13 -7.10
N LEU A 201 7.56 3.63 -8.21
CA LEU A 201 6.83 3.73 -9.49
C LEU A 201 6.36 2.35 -9.97
N PHE A 202 7.20 1.33 -9.83
CA PHE A 202 6.84 -0.04 -10.18
C PHE A 202 5.70 -0.53 -9.28
N ARG A 203 5.83 -0.35 -7.97
CA ARG A 203 4.78 -0.74 -7.02
C ARG A 203 3.46 0.01 -7.27
N GLU A 204 3.52 1.29 -7.64
CA GLU A 204 2.33 2.08 -8.01
C GLU A 204 1.60 1.49 -9.22
N ILE A 205 2.33 1.14 -10.30
CA ILE A 205 1.69 0.53 -11.48
C ILE A 205 1.08 -0.83 -11.17
N ALA A 206 1.74 -1.65 -10.34
CA ALA A 206 1.17 -2.93 -9.91
C ALA A 206 -0.10 -2.72 -9.08
N ALA A 207 -0.07 -1.81 -8.10
CA ALA A 207 -1.23 -1.50 -7.26
C ALA A 207 -2.42 -0.96 -8.08
N LEU A 208 -2.18 -0.05 -9.02
CA LEU A 208 -3.23 0.48 -9.91
C LEU A 208 -3.85 -0.59 -10.80
N ARG A 209 -3.13 -1.66 -11.10
CA ARG A 209 -3.62 -2.81 -11.86
C ARG A 209 -4.10 -3.97 -10.98
N LYS A 210 -4.35 -3.70 -9.68
CA LYS A 210 -4.79 -4.68 -8.66
C LYS A 210 -3.84 -5.87 -8.48
N LEU A 211 -2.56 -5.69 -8.81
CA LEU A 211 -1.49 -6.54 -8.33
C LEU A 211 -0.93 -5.91 -7.05
N GLU A 212 -1.61 -6.16 -5.93
CA GLU A 212 -1.23 -5.58 -4.65
C GLU A 212 0.03 -6.28 -4.10
N LEU A 213 1.21 -5.77 -4.40
CA LEU A 213 2.48 -6.34 -3.92
C LEU A 213 2.83 -5.90 -2.50
N LYS A 214 3.88 -6.48 -1.90
CA LYS A 214 4.47 -5.97 -0.66
C LYS A 214 5.34 -4.73 -0.95
N PRO A 215 5.54 -3.82 0.03
CA PRO A 215 6.38 -2.63 -0.15
C PRO A 215 7.84 -2.93 -0.53
N TRP A 216 8.30 -4.15 -0.23
CA TRP A 216 9.64 -4.65 -0.51
C TRP A 216 9.71 -5.66 -1.67
N ASP A 217 8.70 -5.69 -2.54
CA ASP A 217 8.73 -6.46 -3.79
C ASP A 217 9.29 -5.62 -4.94
N TYR A 218 10.21 -6.20 -5.70
CA TYR A 218 10.88 -5.60 -6.85
C TYR A 218 10.86 -6.54 -8.06
N TRP A 219 10.74 -5.98 -9.26
CA TRP A 219 10.86 -6.71 -10.53
C TRP A 219 11.41 -5.85 -11.67
N GLY A 220 11.94 -6.50 -12.71
CA GLY A 220 12.37 -5.83 -13.94
C GLY A 220 13.50 -4.82 -13.68
N LEU A 221 13.32 -3.57 -14.12
CA LEU A 221 14.33 -2.53 -13.87
C LEU A 221 14.51 -2.25 -12.37
N SER A 222 13.46 -2.40 -11.57
CA SER A 222 13.49 -2.09 -10.14
C SER A 222 14.35 -3.06 -9.31
N GLU A 223 14.58 -4.29 -9.79
CA GLU A 223 15.44 -5.29 -9.12
C GLU A 223 16.89 -4.83 -8.97
N LYS A 224 17.34 -3.97 -9.90
CA LYS A 224 18.73 -3.49 -9.96
C LYS A 224 18.91 -2.14 -9.27
N LEU A 225 17.82 -1.53 -8.81
CA LEU A 225 17.86 -0.29 -8.06
C LEU A 225 18.36 -0.59 -6.64
N SER A 226 19.34 0.18 -6.17
CA SER A 226 19.89 -0.04 -4.84
C SER A 226 20.36 1.27 -4.22
N ARG A 227 20.46 1.26 -2.89
CA ARG A 227 21.10 2.33 -2.12
C ARG A 227 22.57 2.60 -2.47
N VAL A 228 23.23 1.63 -3.12
CA VAL A 228 24.68 1.67 -3.36
C VAL A 228 25.02 2.34 -4.69
N SER A 229 24.11 2.32 -5.67
CA SER A 229 24.35 2.94 -6.97
C SER A 229 23.11 3.67 -7.49
N THR A 230 23.30 4.97 -7.73
CA THR A 230 22.37 5.86 -8.43
C THR A 230 22.81 6.10 -9.88
N GLU A 231 23.86 5.43 -10.36
CA GLU A 231 24.33 5.53 -11.74
C GLU A 231 23.48 4.64 -12.64
N TRP A 232 22.35 5.18 -13.07
CA TRP A 232 21.48 4.51 -14.04
C TRP A 232 21.80 4.93 -15.45
N SER A 233 21.73 3.96 -16.38
CA SER A 233 21.85 4.25 -17.81
C SER A 233 20.83 5.32 -18.26
N GLN A 234 21.16 6.06 -19.31
CA GLN A 234 20.23 7.03 -19.91
C GLN A 234 18.91 6.37 -20.32
N GLN A 235 18.94 5.12 -20.79
CA GLN A 235 17.75 4.35 -21.12
C GLN A 235 16.87 4.06 -19.90
N ALA A 236 17.48 3.78 -18.73
CA ALA A 236 16.73 3.58 -17.49
C ALA A 236 16.04 4.88 -17.04
N TRP A 237 16.73 6.03 -17.10
CA TRP A 237 16.12 7.33 -16.82
C TRP A 237 14.93 7.63 -17.73
N ILE A 238 15.08 7.42 -19.03
CA ILE A 238 13.99 7.61 -20.01
C ILE A 238 12.80 6.70 -19.68
N ALA A 239 13.05 5.42 -19.36
CA ALA A 239 12.00 4.48 -19.01
C ALA A 239 11.26 4.88 -17.71
N LEU A 240 11.98 5.36 -16.70
CA LEU A 240 11.38 5.84 -15.44
C LEU A 240 10.56 7.12 -15.64
N ASP A 241 11.06 8.08 -16.42
CA ASP A 241 10.33 9.32 -16.77
C ASP A 241 9.05 9.01 -17.57
N GLN A 242 9.11 8.03 -18.48
CA GLN A 242 7.94 7.54 -19.22
C GLN A 242 6.93 6.85 -18.30
N LEU A 243 7.38 5.96 -17.41
CA LEU A 243 6.52 5.28 -16.43
C LEU A 243 5.80 6.29 -15.53
N ALA A 244 6.54 7.24 -14.95
CA ALA A 244 5.98 8.28 -14.09
C ALA A 244 4.95 9.15 -14.85
N SER A 245 5.21 9.48 -16.13
CA SER A 245 4.25 10.21 -16.96
C SER A 245 2.98 9.42 -17.25
N CYS A 246 3.10 8.10 -17.47
CA CYS A 246 1.95 7.21 -17.66
C CYS A 246 1.10 7.11 -16.39
N LEU A 247 1.75 6.97 -15.22
CA LEU A 247 1.11 6.91 -13.91
C LEU A 247 0.35 8.20 -13.58
N ARG A 248 0.99 9.36 -13.76
CA ARG A 248 0.33 10.66 -13.58
C ARG A 248 -0.90 10.82 -14.47
N SER A 249 -0.86 10.25 -15.69
CA SER A 249 -2.00 10.28 -16.62
C SER A 249 -3.07 9.23 -16.28
N ALA A 250 -2.70 8.13 -15.60
CA ALA A 250 -3.63 7.11 -15.10
C ALA A 250 -4.41 7.59 -13.87
N ASP A 251 -3.89 8.60 -13.16
CA ASP A 251 -4.51 9.18 -11.96
C ASP A 251 -5.70 10.12 -12.25
N VAL A 252 -6.28 10.03 -13.45
CA VAL A 252 -7.55 10.67 -13.78
C VAL A 252 -8.71 9.87 -13.18
N ASP A 253 -9.81 10.54 -12.81
CA ASP A 253 -10.98 10.04 -12.05
C ASP A 253 -11.80 8.92 -12.73
N ARG A 254 -11.13 7.87 -13.22
CA ARG A 254 -11.74 6.72 -13.90
C ARG A 254 -11.86 5.55 -12.93
N GLU A 255 -13.03 4.91 -12.93
CA GLU A 255 -13.31 3.68 -12.16
C GLU A 255 -12.90 2.38 -12.91
N GLY A 256 -12.43 2.49 -14.15
CA GLY A 256 -12.02 1.36 -15.00
C GLY A 256 -10.54 1.02 -14.92
N GLU A 257 -10.14 -0.10 -15.56
CA GLU A 257 -8.71 -0.46 -15.66
C GLU A 257 -7.95 0.67 -16.39
N PRO A 258 -6.79 1.11 -15.87
CA PRO A 258 -6.07 2.23 -16.45
C PRO A 258 -5.34 1.82 -17.74
N GLU A 259 -5.94 2.15 -18.89
CA GLU A 259 -5.41 1.84 -20.22
C GLU A 259 -4.01 2.43 -20.47
N THR A 260 -3.70 3.59 -19.89
CA THR A 260 -2.41 4.28 -20.05
C THR A 260 -1.22 3.49 -19.50
N VAL A 261 -1.47 2.54 -18.59
CA VAL A 261 -0.43 1.69 -17.99
C VAL A 261 -0.52 0.23 -18.45
N SER A 262 -1.47 -0.10 -19.34
CA SER A 262 -1.66 -1.46 -19.87
C SER A 262 -0.43 -1.99 -20.64
N GLY A 263 0.35 -1.11 -21.26
CA GLY A 263 1.55 -1.45 -22.03
C GLY A 263 2.74 -1.91 -21.20
N TRP A 264 2.71 -1.72 -19.88
CA TRP A 264 3.75 -2.19 -18.97
C TRP A 264 3.38 -3.56 -18.42
N SER A 265 4.28 -4.53 -18.60
CA SER A 265 4.06 -5.91 -18.15
C SER A 265 4.14 -6.01 -16.63
N LEU A 266 3.15 -6.68 -16.03
CA LEU A 266 3.19 -7.07 -14.63
C LEU A 266 4.04 -8.34 -14.44
N PRO A 267 4.72 -8.48 -13.29
CA PRO A 267 5.56 -9.62 -13.02
C PRO A 267 4.74 -10.89 -12.76
N LYS A 268 5.30 -12.05 -13.13
CA LYS A 268 4.89 -13.36 -12.61
C LYS A 268 5.70 -13.80 -11.39
N GLN A 269 6.84 -13.14 -11.17
CA GLN A 269 7.74 -13.36 -10.05
C GLN A 269 8.38 -12.05 -9.63
N VAL A 270 8.70 -11.92 -8.35
CA VAL A 270 9.37 -10.75 -7.78
C VAL A 270 10.55 -11.19 -6.92
N ILE A 271 11.52 -10.30 -6.76
CA ILE A 271 12.52 -10.40 -5.69
C ILE A 271 11.99 -9.60 -4.50
N SER A 272 11.73 -10.29 -3.40
CA SER A 272 11.16 -9.77 -2.16
C SER A 272 12.25 -9.68 -1.08
N PHE A 273 12.20 -8.66 -0.22
CA PHE A 273 13.16 -8.47 0.88
C PHE A 273 12.48 -8.46 2.27
N PRO A 274 11.82 -9.55 2.70
CA PRO A 274 11.04 -9.56 3.94
C PRO A 274 11.93 -9.41 5.20
N GLN A 275 13.19 -9.83 5.13
CA GLN A 275 14.16 -9.80 6.23
C GLN A 275 15.51 -9.22 5.77
N SER A 276 15.49 -8.27 4.82
CA SER A 276 16.67 -7.70 4.16
C SER A 276 17.48 -8.67 3.27
N GLU A 277 17.08 -9.94 3.18
CA GLU A 277 17.64 -10.90 2.22
C GLU A 277 16.71 -11.08 1.01
N PRO A 278 17.27 -11.18 -0.21
CA PRO A 278 16.47 -11.37 -1.42
C PRO A 278 15.90 -12.79 -1.49
N VAL A 279 14.58 -12.88 -1.62
CA VAL A 279 13.85 -14.14 -1.84
C VAL A 279 13.05 -14.03 -3.13
N THR A 280 13.17 -15.02 -4.00
CA THR A 280 12.32 -15.09 -5.21
C THR A 280 10.93 -15.61 -4.84
N ILE A 281 9.91 -14.81 -5.12
CA ILE A 281 8.50 -15.18 -4.89
C ILE A 281 7.80 -15.31 -6.23
N VAL A 282 7.21 -16.49 -6.47
CA VAL A 282 6.29 -16.71 -7.59
C VAL A 282 4.93 -16.17 -7.19
N LEU A 283 4.40 -15.24 -7.97
CA LEU A 283 3.10 -14.63 -7.70
C LEU A 283 1.99 -15.57 -8.18
N ARG A 284 0.87 -15.55 -7.45
CA ARG A 284 -0.36 -16.18 -7.94
C ARG A 284 -0.80 -15.35 -9.14
N ASN A 285 -1.04 -15.97 -10.29
CA ASN A 285 -1.54 -15.24 -11.45
C ASN A 285 -3.06 -15.09 -11.32
N SER A 286 -3.58 -13.94 -11.76
CA SER A 286 -5.00 -13.71 -12.03
C SER A 286 -5.52 -14.58 -13.16
#